data_AF-A0A3P7KEH0-F1
#
_entry.id   AF-A0A3P7KEH0-F1
#
_cell.length_a   1.000
_cell.length_b   1.000
_cell.length_c   1.000
_cell.angle_alpha   90.00
_cell.angle_beta   90.00
_cell.angle_gamma   90.00
#
_symmetry.space_group_name_H-M   'P 1'
#
loop_
_entity.id
_entity.type
_entity.pdbx_description
1 polymer ?
#
loop_
_entity_poly.entity_id
_entity_poly.type
_entity_poly.pdbx_seq_one_letter_code
_entity_poly.pdbx_strand_id
1 'polypeptide(L)'
;MTALSMINVHEFAETPRPTTNMIKYIGGAAVVQPKPLGKELDNLLNLRNRTVLFSMGSVARSVDMPAWMKNDILETFDSFPDVTFIWKYEGDDIFFQSHPNTYPLKWIPQIDLLGDKRLSLFVTHGGMNSLLEAMFYGKPVIVVPLFADQQYNSNIIQKRGIGIVVEKNKLNKETLTKGIQRILGDRKITREAAFVASMLKGRPQQYREDIAKWANFIIEHGRMDHLILHSRSMSFIQIFVPMAT
;
A
#
# COMPACT_ATOMS: atom_id res chain seq x y z
N MET A 1 0.62 -31.67 -1.61
CA MET A 1 0.89 -30.92 -2.86
C MET A 1 -0.21 -29.87 -3.04
N THR A 2 0.13 -28.62 -3.29
CA THR A 2 -0.82 -27.49 -3.33
C THR A 2 -1.64 -27.46 -4.62
N ALA A 3 -2.97 -27.54 -4.51
CA ALA A 3 -3.92 -27.50 -5.64
C ALA A 3 -4.51 -26.10 -5.90
N LEU A 4 -4.54 -25.23 -4.88
CA LEU A 4 -5.03 -23.86 -4.96
C LEU A 4 -4.06 -22.92 -4.24
N SER A 5 -3.77 -21.77 -4.83
CA SER A 5 -2.95 -20.72 -4.23
C SER A 5 -3.70 -19.40 -4.26
N MET A 6 -4.05 -18.89 -3.09
CA MET A 6 -4.66 -17.58 -2.94
C MET A 6 -3.57 -16.54 -2.69
N ILE A 7 -3.47 -15.55 -3.58
CA ILE A 7 -2.42 -14.53 -3.54
C ILE A 7 -3.02 -13.20 -3.11
N ASN A 8 -2.48 -12.60 -2.05
CA ASN A 8 -2.89 -11.30 -1.53
C ASN A 8 -2.31 -10.16 -2.38
N VAL A 9 -2.66 -10.12 -3.66
CA VAL A 9 -2.37 -9.03 -4.59
C VAL A 9 -3.58 -8.85 -5.52
N HIS A 10 -3.82 -7.62 -5.96
CA HIS A 10 -4.84 -7.33 -6.95
C HIS A 10 -4.23 -7.41 -8.35
N GLU A 11 -4.95 -7.89 -9.36
CA GLU A 11 -4.45 -8.01 -10.75
C GLU A 11 -3.89 -6.68 -11.32
N PHE A 12 -4.46 -5.55 -10.89
CA PHE A 12 -3.95 -4.21 -11.22
C PHE A 12 -2.57 -3.90 -10.60
N ALA A 13 -2.27 -4.49 -9.46
CA ALA A 13 -0.98 -4.38 -8.77
C ALA A 13 0.03 -5.45 -9.22
N GLU A 14 -0.25 -6.18 -10.29
CA GLU A 14 0.67 -7.15 -10.89
C GLU A 14 1.13 -6.71 -12.29
N THR A 15 2.29 -7.23 -12.69
CA THR A 15 2.70 -7.20 -14.10
C THR A 15 1.97 -8.32 -14.86
N PRO A 16 1.36 -8.04 -16.03
CA PRO A 16 0.71 -9.06 -16.84
C PRO A 16 1.68 -10.21 -17.17
N ARG A 17 1.27 -11.44 -16.84
CA ARG A 17 2.04 -12.66 -17.09
C ARG A 17 1.10 -13.87 -17.23
N PRO A 18 1.52 -14.95 -17.91
CA PRO A 18 0.80 -16.21 -17.87
C PRO A 18 0.60 -16.67 -16.42
N THR A 19 -0.64 -16.97 -16.05
CA THR A 19 -1.00 -17.53 -14.77
C THR A 19 -1.81 -18.79 -14.98
N THR A 20 -1.92 -19.60 -13.94
CA THR A 20 -2.58 -20.90 -14.01
C THR A 20 -3.88 -20.85 -13.23
N ASN A 21 -4.82 -21.72 -13.58
CA ASN A 21 -6.16 -21.73 -12.95
C ASN A 21 -6.12 -22.02 -11.44
N MET A 22 -5.00 -22.50 -10.91
CA MET A 22 -4.78 -22.69 -9.47
C MET A 22 -4.49 -21.39 -8.71
N ILE A 23 -4.13 -20.30 -9.39
CA ILE A 23 -3.87 -19.00 -8.76
C ILE A 23 -5.18 -18.22 -8.69
N LYS A 24 -5.52 -17.74 -7.48
CA LYS A 24 -6.66 -16.84 -7.25
C LYS A 24 -6.15 -15.56 -6.59
N TYR A 25 -6.36 -14.43 -7.25
CA TYR A 25 -6.07 -13.12 -6.70
C TYR A 25 -7.15 -12.73 -5.70
N ILE A 26 -6.74 -12.45 -4.47
CA ILE A 26 -7.62 -12.05 -3.36
C ILE A 26 -7.13 -10.76 -2.68
N GLY A 27 -6.21 -10.03 -3.33
CA GLY A 27 -5.64 -8.80 -2.79
C GLY A 27 -6.71 -7.76 -2.54
N GLY A 28 -6.92 -7.45 -1.27
CA GLY A 28 -7.96 -6.53 -0.84
C GLY A 28 -9.08 -7.16 -0.03
N ALA A 29 -9.12 -8.50 0.12
CA ALA A 29 -10.13 -9.16 0.95
C ALA A 29 -10.14 -8.66 2.42
N ALA A 30 -8.99 -8.21 2.92
CA ALA A 30 -8.85 -7.61 4.25
C ALA A 30 -9.31 -6.14 4.32
N VAL A 31 -9.55 -5.46 3.19
CA VAL A 31 -9.94 -4.05 3.16
C VAL A 31 -11.42 -3.91 3.50
N VAL A 32 -11.69 -3.37 4.69
CA VAL A 32 -13.04 -3.20 5.25
C VAL A 32 -13.49 -1.75 5.15
N GLN A 33 -14.79 -1.50 5.13
CA GLN A 33 -15.31 -0.12 5.12
C GLN A 33 -14.74 0.70 6.29
N PRO A 34 -14.30 1.94 6.03
CA PRO A 34 -13.71 2.77 7.06
C PRO A 34 -14.78 3.14 8.09
N LYS A 35 -14.39 3.11 9.36
CA LYS A 35 -15.22 3.57 10.47
C LYS A 35 -15.07 5.09 10.65
N PRO A 36 -16.05 5.77 11.27
CA PRO A 36 -15.89 7.16 11.65
C PRO A 36 -14.67 7.35 12.56
N LEU A 37 -13.87 8.37 12.28
CA LEU A 37 -12.71 8.72 13.09
C LEU A 37 -13.14 9.24 14.47
N GLY A 38 -12.33 8.97 15.50
CA GLY A 38 -12.52 9.55 16.82
C GLY A 38 -12.34 11.07 16.81
N LYS A 39 -12.90 11.77 17.82
CA LYS A 39 -12.89 13.24 17.91
C LYS A 39 -11.51 13.87 17.77
N GLU A 40 -10.49 13.25 18.35
CA GLU A 40 -9.10 13.74 18.30
C GLU A 40 -8.58 13.79 16.86
N LEU A 41 -8.70 12.68 16.13
CA LEU A 41 -8.31 12.62 14.71
C LEU A 41 -9.19 13.53 13.87
N ASP A 42 -10.50 13.57 14.10
CA ASP A 42 -11.38 14.47 13.34
C ASP A 42 -10.96 15.94 13.48
N ASN A 43 -10.69 16.39 14.71
CA ASN A 43 -10.15 17.73 14.97
C ASN A 43 -8.82 17.94 14.25
N LEU A 44 -7.91 16.97 14.33
CA LEU A 44 -6.60 17.02 13.70
C LEU A 44 -6.68 17.17 12.16
N LEU A 45 -7.58 16.42 11.52
CA LEU A 45 -7.82 16.50 10.08
C LEU A 45 -8.50 17.83 9.66
N ASN A 46 -9.11 18.56 10.59
CA ASN A 46 -9.74 19.87 10.35
C ASN A 46 -8.79 21.07 10.61
N LEU A 47 -7.62 20.86 11.22
CA LEU A 47 -6.71 21.97 11.57
C LEU A 47 -6.18 22.73 10.35
N ARG A 48 -6.03 22.05 9.21
CA ARG A 48 -5.42 22.60 8.00
C ARG A 48 -6.12 22.06 6.75
N ASN A 49 -5.83 22.69 5.60
CA ASN A 49 -6.46 22.38 4.32
C ASN A 49 -6.16 20.98 3.80
N ARG A 50 -5.00 20.42 4.18
CA ARG A 50 -4.51 19.13 3.69
C ARG A 50 -3.91 18.32 4.83
N THR A 51 -4.10 17.01 4.77
CA THR A 51 -3.46 16.07 5.70
C THR A 51 -2.60 15.07 4.93
N VAL A 52 -1.40 14.79 5.44
CA VAL A 52 -0.48 13.76 4.95
C VAL A 52 -0.28 12.74 6.06
N LEU A 53 -0.39 11.45 5.72
CA LEU A 53 -0.06 10.36 6.63
C LEU A 53 1.33 9.82 6.29
N PHE A 54 2.21 9.71 7.27
CA PHE A 54 3.51 9.06 7.16
C PHE A 54 3.53 7.81 8.05
N SER A 55 3.67 6.62 7.44
CA SER A 55 3.73 5.34 8.16
C SER A 55 4.59 4.30 7.46
N MET A 56 5.62 3.81 8.16
CA MET A 56 6.55 2.79 7.64
C MET A 56 6.14 1.35 7.98
N GLY A 57 4.88 1.15 8.39
CA GLY A 57 4.36 -0.17 8.78
C GLY A 57 4.69 -0.52 10.23
N SER A 58 4.45 -1.78 10.60
CA SER A 58 4.65 -2.27 11.98
C SER A 58 6.05 -2.84 12.24
N VAL A 59 6.70 -3.38 11.20
CA VAL A 59 8.02 -4.03 11.30
C VAL A 59 9.14 -3.01 11.31
N ALA A 60 9.06 -2.00 10.43
CA ALA A 60 10.00 -0.89 10.40
C ALA A 60 9.44 0.27 11.24
N ARG A 61 9.82 0.33 12.51
CA ARG A 61 9.39 1.38 13.43
C ARG A 61 10.06 2.70 13.07
N SER A 62 9.30 3.79 13.05
CA SER A 62 9.83 5.13 12.74
C SER A 62 10.79 5.63 13.82
N VAL A 63 10.60 5.19 15.08
CA VAL A 63 11.50 5.56 16.19
C VAL A 63 12.95 5.10 15.97
N ASP A 64 13.15 4.01 15.23
CA ASP A 64 14.46 3.43 14.94
C ASP A 64 15.16 4.12 13.74
N MET A 65 14.53 5.11 13.11
CA MET A 65 15.17 5.88 12.05
C MET A 65 16.42 6.60 12.57
N PRO A 66 17.48 6.75 11.76
CA PRO A 66 18.61 7.60 12.13
C PRO A 66 18.16 9.03 12.39
N ALA A 67 18.75 9.69 13.39
CA ALA A 67 18.38 11.07 13.77
C ALA A 67 18.47 12.05 12.60
N TRP A 68 19.50 11.95 11.75
CA TRP A 68 19.65 12.79 10.56
C TRP A 68 18.47 12.65 9.60
N MET A 69 17.94 11.44 9.44
CA MET A 69 16.79 11.17 8.56
C MET A 69 15.50 11.73 9.16
N LYS A 70 15.32 11.62 10.49
CA LYS A 70 14.19 12.23 11.17
C LYS A 70 14.19 13.75 10.99
N ASN A 71 15.35 14.39 11.15
CA ASN A 71 15.51 15.83 10.96
C ASN A 71 15.16 16.26 9.53
N ASP A 72 15.67 15.54 8.52
CA ASP A 72 15.34 15.81 7.11
C ASP A 72 13.83 15.71 6.83
N ILE A 73 13.14 14.74 7.43
CA ILE A 73 11.69 14.57 7.31
C ILE A 73 10.94 15.73 7.99
N LEU A 74 11.35 16.11 9.20
CA LEU A 74 10.71 17.20 9.94
C LEU A 74 10.91 18.56 9.25
N GLU A 75 12.12 18.86 8.81
CA GLU A 75 12.41 20.08 8.05
C GLU A 75 11.63 20.12 6.72
N THR A 76 11.38 18.96 6.12
CA THR A 76 10.48 18.85 4.97
C THR A 76 9.07 19.23 5.38
N PHE A 77 8.56 18.67 6.48
CA PHE A 77 7.20 18.93 6.96
C PHE A 77 7.00 20.40 7.29
N ASP A 78 7.94 21.05 7.97
CA ASP A 78 7.91 22.49 8.26
C ASP A 78 7.81 23.37 7.01
N SER A 79 8.33 22.89 5.87
CA SER A 79 8.25 23.58 4.59
C SER A 79 6.82 23.62 4.00
N PHE A 80 5.85 22.96 4.64
CA PHE A 80 4.43 22.96 4.26
C PHE A 80 3.53 23.39 5.44
N PRO A 81 3.48 24.69 5.78
CA PRO A 81 2.73 25.18 6.94
C PRO A 81 1.21 24.94 6.85
N ASP A 82 0.67 24.81 5.64
CA ASP A 82 -0.76 24.54 5.36
C ASP A 82 -1.12 23.05 5.33
N VAL A 83 -0.18 22.17 5.69
CA VAL A 83 -0.38 20.71 5.68
C VAL A 83 -0.20 20.15 7.08
N THR A 84 -1.17 19.36 7.55
CA THR A 84 -1.04 18.56 8.77
C THR A 84 -0.36 17.25 8.45
N PHE A 85 0.74 16.92 9.12
CA PHE A 85 1.45 15.66 9.00
C PHE A 85 1.14 14.76 10.20
N ILE A 86 0.47 13.64 9.95
CA ILE A 86 0.30 12.58 10.93
C ILE A 86 1.47 11.61 10.73
N TRP A 87 2.32 11.45 11.75
CA TRP A 87 3.44 10.53 11.68
C TRP A 87 3.23 9.36 12.64
N LYS A 88 3.08 8.15 12.11
CA LYS A 88 3.09 6.92 12.91
C LYS A 88 4.47 6.71 13.53
N TYR A 89 4.58 6.98 14.83
CA TYR A 89 5.85 7.10 15.56
C TYR A 89 5.78 6.46 16.95
N GLU A 90 6.63 5.47 17.21
CA GLU A 90 6.58 4.62 18.41
C GLU A 90 7.51 5.10 19.54
N GLY A 91 7.63 6.42 19.70
CA GLY A 91 8.47 7.05 20.72
C GLY A 91 7.83 8.32 21.27
N ASP A 92 8.47 8.92 22.27
CA ASP A 92 8.02 10.13 22.97
C ASP A 92 9.03 11.27 22.83
N ASP A 93 9.70 11.34 21.68
CA ASP A 93 10.80 12.27 21.47
C ASP A 93 10.31 13.73 21.49
N ILE A 94 11.00 14.57 22.27
CA ILE A 94 10.58 15.96 22.49
C ILE A 94 10.75 16.86 21.26
N PHE A 95 11.55 16.47 20.27
CA PHE A 95 11.85 17.33 19.12
C PHE A 95 10.60 17.64 18.28
N PHE A 96 9.54 16.83 18.32
CA PHE A 96 8.29 17.15 17.64
C PHE A 96 7.64 18.46 18.12
N GLN A 97 7.96 18.93 19.33
CA GLN A 97 7.41 20.17 19.89
C GLN A 97 7.81 21.42 19.09
N SER A 98 8.93 21.40 18.36
CA SER A 98 9.34 22.49 17.47
C SER A 98 8.69 22.45 16.08
N HIS A 99 7.87 21.44 15.78
CA HIS A 99 7.28 21.19 14.47
C HIS A 99 5.74 21.27 14.54
N PRO A 100 5.14 22.47 14.51
CA PRO A 100 3.72 22.71 14.88
C PRO A 100 2.70 22.08 13.92
N ASN A 101 3.14 21.55 12.79
CA ASN A 101 2.31 20.85 11.82
C ASN A 101 2.52 19.33 11.80
N THR A 102 3.37 18.80 12.69
CA THR A 102 3.67 17.37 12.78
C THR A 102 3.11 16.77 14.06
N TYR A 103 2.37 15.68 13.92
CA TYR A 103 1.64 15.02 15.00
C TYR A 103 2.07 13.56 15.08
N PRO A 104 2.98 13.20 16.01
CA PRO A 104 3.39 11.83 16.21
C PRO A 104 2.30 11.04 16.92
N LEU A 105 1.88 9.92 16.33
CA LEU A 105 0.90 9.00 16.92
C LEU A 105 1.49 7.58 17.01
N LYS A 106 1.47 6.97 18.19
CA LYS A 106 1.97 5.60 18.40
C LYS A 106 1.16 4.56 17.63
N TRP A 107 -0.14 4.82 17.49
CA TRP A 107 -1.07 3.97 16.77
C TRP A 107 -2.00 4.81 15.90
N ILE A 108 -2.38 4.28 14.73
CA ILE A 108 -3.27 4.95 13.79
C ILE A 108 -4.34 3.96 13.28
N PRO A 109 -5.60 4.40 13.12
CA PRO A 109 -6.59 3.64 12.37
C PRO A 109 -6.35 3.86 10.86
N GLN A 110 -5.35 3.17 10.31
CA GLN A 110 -4.84 3.44 8.95
C GLN A 110 -5.92 3.35 7.87
N ILE A 111 -6.75 2.31 7.87
CA ILE A 111 -7.85 2.14 6.91
C ILE A 111 -8.84 3.31 7.02
N ASP A 112 -9.19 3.72 8.23
CA ASP A 112 -10.15 4.80 8.46
C ASP A 112 -9.60 6.14 7.97
N LEU A 113 -8.31 6.43 8.22
CA LEU A 113 -7.61 7.60 7.70
C LEU A 113 -7.51 7.58 6.17
N LEU A 114 -7.17 6.43 5.59
CA LEU A 114 -7.13 6.25 4.13
C LEU A 114 -8.53 6.40 3.51
N GLY A 115 -9.60 6.07 4.23
CA GLY A 115 -10.98 6.30 3.79
C GLY A 115 -11.44 7.76 3.88
N ASP A 116 -10.78 8.60 4.68
CA ASP A 116 -11.18 10.00 4.90
C ASP A 116 -10.77 10.92 3.73
N LYS A 117 -11.69 11.77 3.27
CA LYS A 117 -11.46 12.66 2.12
C LYS A 117 -10.42 13.76 2.40
N ARG A 118 -10.20 14.15 3.66
CA ARG A 118 -9.23 15.19 4.06
C ARG A 118 -7.79 14.67 4.01
N LEU A 119 -7.59 13.35 4.04
CA LEU A 119 -6.28 12.76 3.79
C LEU A 119 -5.92 12.90 2.30
N SER A 120 -4.88 13.68 2.03
CA SER A 120 -4.46 14.07 0.67
C SER A 120 -3.35 13.19 0.11
N LEU A 121 -2.50 12.62 0.96
CA LEU A 121 -1.35 11.82 0.54
C LEU A 121 -0.95 10.83 1.65
N PHE A 122 -0.48 9.66 1.23
CA PHE A 122 0.07 8.64 2.11
C PHE A 122 1.53 8.32 1.76
N VAL A 123 2.44 8.60 2.69
CA VAL A 123 3.85 8.23 2.61
C VAL A 123 4.04 6.90 3.34
N THR A 124 4.53 5.88 2.64
CA THR A 124 4.63 4.53 3.17
C THR A 124 5.84 3.76 2.67
N HIS A 125 6.26 2.75 3.41
CA HIS A 125 7.31 1.83 3.00
C HIS A 125 6.94 0.92 1.80
N GLY A 126 5.67 0.84 1.41
CA GLY A 126 5.24 0.06 0.24
C GLY A 126 4.93 -1.42 0.52
N GLY A 127 4.64 -1.77 1.77
CA GLY A 127 4.08 -3.09 2.10
C GLY A 127 2.74 -3.32 1.37
N MET A 128 2.52 -4.54 0.87
CA MET A 128 1.38 -4.85 -0.01
C MET A 128 0.02 -4.46 0.59
N ASN A 129 -0.21 -4.72 1.88
CA ASN A 129 -1.47 -4.36 2.53
C ASN A 129 -1.73 -2.84 2.51
N SER A 130 -0.73 -2.04 2.88
CA SER A 130 -0.81 -0.57 2.86
C SER A 130 -1.07 -0.03 1.45
N LEU A 131 -0.46 -0.64 0.44
CA LEU A 131 -0.67 -0.24 -0.96
C LEU A 131 -2.06 -0.64 -1.45
N LEU A 132 -2.56 -1.83 -1.10
CA LEU A 132 -3.92 -2.23 -1.41
C LEU A 132 -4.92 -1.26 -0.78
N GLU A 133 -4.82 -0.97 0.52
CA GLU A 133 -5.68 0.01 1.19
C GLU A 133 -5.66 1.37 0.48
N ALA A 134 -4.47 1.88 0.14
CA ALA A 134 -4.34 3.14 -0.60
C ALA A 134 -5.00 3.08 -1.99
N MET A 135 -4.84 1.97 -2.71
CA MET A 135 -5.48 1.76 -4.02
C MET A 135 -7.00 1.71 -3.91
N PHE A 136 -7.55 0.97 -2.94
CA PHE A 136 -8.99 0.83 -2.74
C PHE A 136 -9.66 2.14 -2.35
N TYR A 137 -8.97 3.00 -1.58
CA TYR A 137 -9.48 4.32 -1.20
C TYR A 137 -8.99 5.48 -2.09
N GLY A 138 -8.25 5.17 -3.15
CA GLY A 138 -7.81 6.15 -4.15
C GLY A 138 -6.88 7.21 -3.60
N LYS A 139 -6.00 6.83 -2.66
CA LYS A 139 -5.01 7.72 -2.08
C LYS A 139 -3.72 7.66 -2.89
N PRO A 140 -3.21 8.81 -3.38
CA PRO A 140 -1.89 8.84 -3.98
C PRO A 140 -0.83 8.54 -2.92
N VAL A 141 0.28 7.94 -3.34
CA VAL A 141 1.33 7.49 -2.41
C VAL A 141 2.72 7.99 -2.76
N ILE A 142 3.53 8.26 -1.72
CA ILE A 142 4.99 8.28 -1.82
C ILE A 142 5.47 6.96 -1.22
N VAL A 143 6.18 6.16 -1.99
CA VAL A 143 6.70 4.87 -1.56
C VAL A 143 8.19 5.00 -1.24
N VAL A 144 8.57 4.65 -0.02
CA VAL A 144 9.96 4.59 0.45
C VAL A 144 10.32 3.12 0.73
N PRO A 145 10.66 2.33 -0.30
CA PRO A 145 10.93 0.91 -0.12
C PRO A 145 12.12 0.69 0.81
N LEU A 146 11.96 -0.22 1.78
CA LEU A 146 12.99 -0.55 2.76
C LEU A 146 13.64 -1.91 2.51
N PHE A 147 12.84 -2.95 2.26
CA PHE A 147 13.33 -4.33 2.07
C PHE A 147 12.26 -5.26 1.45
N ALA A 148 12.65 -6.53 1.20
CA ALA A 148 11.79 -7.60 0.68
C ALA A 148 11.09 -7.23 -0.65
N ASP A 149 9.78 -7.39 -0.72
CA ASP A 149 8.94 -7.19 -1.89
C ASP A 149 8.62 -5.71 -2.16
N GLN A 150 8.95 -4.80 -1.24
CA GLN A 150 8.58 -3.39 -1.31
C GLN A 150 9.15 -2.68 -2.55
N GLN A 151 10.33 -3.08 -3.02
CA GLN A 151 10.91 -2.54 -4.26
C GLN A 151 10.12 -2.97 -5.51
N TYR A 152 9.63 -4.21 -5.52
CA TYR A 152 8.76 -4.65 -6.61
C TYR A 152 7.44 -3.89 -6.58
N ASN A 153 6.83 -3.78 -5.39
CA ASN A 153 5.57 -3.09 -5.21
C ASN A 153 5.68 -1.60 -5.59
N SER A 154 6.75 -0.91 -5.18
CA SER A 154 6.99 0.50 -5.49
C SER A 154 7.09 0.75 -7.00
N ASN A 155 7.77 -0.13 -7.73
CA ASN A 155 7.86 -0.07 -9.19
C ASN A 155 6.48 -0.23 -9.86
N ILE A 156 5.62 -1.10 -9.34
CA ILE A 156 4.26 -1.24 -9.86
C ILE A 156 3.47 0.05 -9.62
N ILE A 157 3.47 0.58 -8.40
CA ILE A 157 2.80 1.84 -8.04
C ILE A 157 3.20 2.99 -8.98
N GLN A 158 4.50 3.12 -9.25
CA GLN A 158 5.01 4.14 -10.16
C GLN A 158 4.55 3.91 -11.60
N LYS A 159 4.62 2.67 -12.10
CA LYS A 159 4.15 2.31 -13.46
C LYS A 159 2.66 2.57 -13.64
N ARG A 160 1.86 2.38 -12.59
CA ARG A 160 0.43 2.66 -12.58
C ARG A 160 0.10 4.14 -12.39
N GLY A 161 1.09 5.01 -12.16
CA GLY A 161 0.88 6.46 -12.07
C GLY A 161 0.17 6.93 -10.79
N ILE A 162 -0.02 6.04 -9.81
CA ILE A 162 -0.72 6.34 -8.55
C ILE A 162 0.21 6.76 -7.41
N GLY A 163 1.51 6.83 -7.68
CA GLY A 163 2.48 7.29 -6.70
C GLY A 163 3.86 7.54 -7.28
N ILE A 164 4.76 7.97 -6.39
CA ILE A 164 6.18 8.19 -6.67
C ILE A 164 7.02 7.32 -5.74
N VAL A 165 8.26 7.05 -6.14
CA VAL A 165 9.20 6.26 -5.36
C VAL A 165 10.35 7.16 -4.93
N VAL A 166 10.67 7.12 -3.63
CA VAL A 166 11.86 7.75 -3.06
C VAL A 166 12.68 6.64 -2.43
N GLU A 167 13.79 6.28 -3.07
CA GLU A 167 14.69 5.25 -2.55
C GLU A 167 15.15 5.60 -1.13
N LYS A 168 15.21 4.62 -0.23
CA LYS A 168 15.60 4.82 1.19
C LYS A 168 16.91 5.60 1.34
N ASN A 169 17.92 5.31 0.51
CA ASN A 169 19.22 5.97 0.54
C ASN A 169 19.20 7.40 -0.03
N LYS A 170 18.11 7.80 -0.67
CA LYS A 170 17.87 9.14 -1.20
C LYS A 170 16.80 9.88 -0.41
N LEU A 171 16.21 9.28 0.63
CA LEU A 171 15.24 9.96 1.48
C LEU A 171 15.95 11.04 2.28
N ASN A 172 15.73 12.28 1.87
CA ASN A 172 16.26 13.49 2.48
C ASN A 172 15.26 14.63 2.27
N LYS A 173 15.59 15.82 2.78
CA LYS A 173 14.71 16.99 2.70
C LYS A 173 14.30 17.33 1.27
N GLU A 174 15.26 17.35 0.36
CA GLU A 174 15.05 17.75 -1.04
C GLU A 174 14.12 16.78 -1.78
N THR A 175 14.39 15.47 -1.70
CA THR A 175 13.63 14.46 -2.43
C THR A 175 12.21 14.32 -1.91
N LEU A 176 12.02 14.37 -0.58
CA LEU A 176 10.71 14.29 0.02
C LEU A 176 9.88 15.55 -0.26
N THR A 177 10.49 16.74 -0.15
CA THR A 177 9.84 18.01 -0.50
C THR A 177 9.35 18.01 -1.95
N LYS A 178 10.22 17.66 -2.90
CA LYS A 178 9.87 17.54 -4.32
C LYS A 178 8.73 16.54 -4.53
N GLY A 179 8.76 15.43 -3.81
CA GLY A 179 7.74 14.40 -3.89
C GLY A 179 6.36 14.87 -3.43
N ILE A 180 6.31 15.51 -2.26
CA ILE A 180 5.08 16.06 -1.68
C ILE A 180 4.53 17.18 -2.58
N GLN A 181 5.39 18.12 -3.02
CA GLN A 181 5.00 19.19 -3.95
C GLN A 181 4.41 18.64 -5.24
N ARG A 182 5.01 17.59 -5.82
CA ARG A 182 4.52 16.98 -7.05
C ARG A 182 3.11 16.42 -6.89
N ILE A 183 2.85 15.66 -5.82
CA ILE A 183 1.54 15.03 -5.62
C ILE A 183 0.48 16.05 -5.20
N LEU A 184 0.82 16.99 -4.31
CA LEU A 184 -0.12 17.98 -3.80
C LEU A 184 -0.34 19.18 -4.75
N GLY A 185 0.60 19.42 -5.67
CA GLY A 185 0.54 20.48 -6.68
C GLY A 185 -0.09 20.05 -8.00
N ASP A 186 0.20 18.83 -8.49
CA ASP A 186 -0.38 18.28 -9.72
C ASP A 186 -1.44 17.21 -9.42
N ARG A 187 -2.67 17.46 -9.89
CA ARG A 187 -3.80 16.53 -9.71
C ARG A 187 -3.70 15.27 -10.56
N LYS A 188 -2.72 15.12 -11.47
CA LYS A 188 -2.58 13.94 -12.33
C LYS A 188 -2.51 12.63 -11.52
N ILE A 189 -1.61 12.55 -10.54
CA ILE A 189 -1.44 11.33 -9.71
C ILE A 189 -2.68 11.07 -8.87
N THR A 190 -3.28 12.12 -8.31
CA THR A 190 -4.51 12.02 -7.52
C THR A 190 -5.70 11.53 -8.36
N ARG A 191 -5.84 12.01 -9.61
CA ARG A 191 -6.87 11.56 -10.56
C ARG A 191 -6.68 10.10 -10.92
N GLU A 192 -5.44 9.67 -11.18
CA GLU A 192 -5.13 8.28 -11.46
C GLU A 192 -5.48 7.38 -10.27
N ALA A 193 -5.10 7.77 -9.05
CA ALA A 193 -5.45 7.03 -7.84
C ALA A 193 -6.98 6.89 -7.67
N ALA A 194 -7.73 7.96 -7.91
CA ALA A 194 -9.20 7.93 -7.87
C ALA A 194 -9.81 7.05 -8.97
N PHE A 195 -9.25 7.09 -10.18
CA PHE A 195 -9.66 6.23 -11.29
C PHE A 195 -9.45 4.75 -10.94
N VAL A 196 -8.28 4.40 -10.40
CA VAL A 196 -7.98 3.05 -9.93
C VAL A 196 -8.99 2.61 -8.86
N ALA A 197 -9.22 3.42 -7.82
CA ALA A 197 -10.21 3.10 -6.80
C ALA A 197 -11.62 2.85 -7.37
N SER A 198 -12.03 3.60 -8.39
CA SER A 198 -13.33 3.41 -9.05
C SER A 198 -13.46 2.02 -9.72
N MET A 199 -12.37 1.50 -10.30
CA MET A 199 -12.33 0.15 -10.89
C MET A 199 -12.33 -0.95 -9.82
N LEU A 200 -11.82 -0.64 -8.63
CA LEU A 200 -11.70 -1.58 -7.51
C LEU A 200 -12.96 -1.66 -6.63
N LYS A 201 -13.95 -0.80 -6.90
CA LYS A 201 -15.18 -0.72 -6.11
C LYS A 201 -15.89 -2.08 -6.07
N GLY A 202 -16.24 -2.55 -4.86
CA GLY A 202 -16.96 -3.81 -4.64
C GLY A 202 -16.07 -5.07 -4.61
N ARG A 203 -14.85 -5.01 -5.15
CA ARG A 203 -13.91 -6.16 -5.17
C ARG A 203 -13.60 -6.75 -3.79
N PRO A 204 -13.44 -5.98 -2.69
CA PRO A 204 -13.16 -6.57 -1.37
C PRO A 204 -14.23 -7.56 -0.91
N GLN A 205 -15.50 -7.26 -1.17
CA GLN A 205 -16.61 -8.15 -0.83
C GLN A 205 -16.61 -9.39 -1.72
N GLN A 206 -16.46 -9.20 -3.03
CA GLN A 206 -16.33 -10.29 -4.00
C GLN A 206 -15.20 -11.26 -3.61
N TYR A 207 -14.03 -10.75 -3.21
CA TYR A 207 -12.91 -11.62 -2.82
C TYR A 207 -13.18 -12.43 -1.56
N ARG A 208 -13.93 -11.90 -0.58
CA ARG A 208 -14.34 -12.68 0.60
C ARG A 208 -15.29 -13.81 0.21
N GLU A 209 -16.22 -13.53 -0.68
CA GLU A 209 -17.15 -14.53 -1.21
C GLU A 209 -16.41 -15.60 -2.00
N ASP A 210 -15.46 -15.22 -2.84
CA ASP A 210 -14.61 -16.14 -3.59
C ASP A 210 -13.76 -17.03 -2.66
N ILE A 211 -13.16 -16.45 -1.61
CA ILE A 211 -12.41 -17.22 -0.59
C ILE A 211 -13.33 -18.26 0.06
N ALA A 212 -14.51 -17.84 0.54
CA ALA A 212 -15.47 -18.72 1.19
C ALA A 212 -15.93 -19.85 0.26
N LYS A 213 -16.23 -19.50 -1.01
CA LYS A 213 -16.60 -20.46 -2.04
C LYS A 213 -15.50 -21.51 -2.23
N TRP A 214 -14.26 -21.09 -2.48
CA TRP A 214 -13.15 -22.04 -2.69
C TRP A 214 -12.86 -22.89 -1.45
N ALA A 215 -12.97 -22.32 -0.25
CA ALA A 215 -12.82 -23.06 0.99
C ALA A 215 -13.88 -24.17 1.12
N ASN A 216 -15.16 -23.86 0.90
CA ASN A 216 -16.25 -24.84 0.94
C ASN A 216 -16.04 -25.96 -0.09
N PHE A 217 -15.68 -25.62 -1.32
CA PHE A 217 -15.40 -26.62 -2.35
C PHE A 217 -14.29 -27.60 -1.93
N ILE A 218 -13.20 -27.11 -1.30
CA ILE A 218 -12.11 -27.95 -0.83
C ILE A 218 -12.55 -28.83 0.34
N ILE A 219 -13.36 -28.30 1.26
CA ILE A 219 -13.88 -29.08 2.41
C ILE A 219 -14.78 -30.21 1.92
N GLU A 220 -15.67 -29.92 0.97
CA GLU A 220 -16.66 -30.89 0.47
C GLU A 220 -16.05 -31.95 -0.46
N HIS A 221 -15.13 -31.56 -1.33
CA HIS A 221 -14.65 -32.41 -2.44
C HIS A 221 -13.19 -32.85 -2.30
N GLY A 222 -12.46 -32.32 -1.31
CA GLY A 222 -11.05 -32.61 -1.11
C GLY A 222 -10.15 -32.06 -2.23
N ARG A 223 -9.21 -32.89 -2.71
CA ARG A 223 -8.17 -32.46 -3.64
C ARG A 223 -8.73 -32.25 -5.06
N MET A 224 -8.44 -31.09 -5.65
CA MET A 224 -8.89 -30.74 -7.01
C MET A 224 -7.80 -30.99 -8.06
N ASP A 225 -7.79 -32.19 -8.63
CA ASP A 225 -6.72 -32.62 -9.55
C ASP A 225 -6.67 -31.83 -10.86
N HIS A 226 -7.81 -31.32 -11.33
CA HIS A 226 -7.89 -30.50 -12.54
C HIS A 226 -7.22 -29.12 -12.40
N LEU A 227 -6.89 -28.68 -11.18
CA LEU A 227 -6.13 -27.45 -10.94
C LEU A 227 -4.61 -27.70 -10.90
N ILE A 228 -4.18 -28.95 -10.81
CA ILE A 228 -2.76 -29.32 -10.73
C ILE A 228 -2.17 -29.26 -12.14
N LEU A 229 -1.09 -28.52 -12.29
CA LEU A 229 -0.37 -28.44 -13.55
C LEU A 229 0.31 -29.77 -13.88
N HIS A 230 0.04 -30.28 -15.07
CA HIS A 230 0.72 -31.48 -15.59
C HIS A 230 2.23 -31.28 -15.75
N SER A 231 2.68 -30.03 -15.95
CA SER A 231 4.12 -29.69 -15.99
C SER A 231 4.88 -30.07 -14.72
N ARG A 232 4.19 -30.31 -13.58
CA ARG A 232 4.84 -30.79 -12.35
C ARG A 232 5.36 -32.22 -12.44
N SER A 233 4.78 -33.04 -13.32
CA SER A 233 5.27 -34.40 -13.60
C SER A 233 6.20 -34.46 -14.81
N MET A 234 6.47 -33.32 -15.44
CA MET A 234 7.32 -33.23 -16.62
C MET A 234 8.77 -32.93 -16.23
N SER A 235 9.71 -33.46 -16.99
CA SER A 235 11.11 -33.07 -16.92
C SER A 235 11.32 -31.67 -17.50
N PHE A 236 12.46 -31.04 -17.19
CA PHE A 236 12.84 -29.76 -17.76
C PHE A 236 12.76 -29.75 -19.30
N ILE A 237 13.22 -30.82 -19.96
CA ILE A 237 13.18 -30.95 -21.42
C ILE A 237 11.73 -30.95 -21.92
N GLN A 238 10.84 -31.70 -21.27
CA GLN A 238 9.42 -31.78 -21.66
C GLN A 238 8.67 -30.46 -21.50
N ILE A 239 9.11 -29.58 -20.59
CA ILE A 239 8.49 -28.26 -20.37
C ILE A 239 8.90 -27.26 -21.46
N PHE A 240 10.16 -27.31 -21.92
CA PHE A 240 10.75 -26.25 -22.74
C PHE A 240 11.06 -26.64 -24.19
N VAL A 241 11.11 -27.92 -24.52
CA VAL A 241 11.32 -28.41 -25.88
C VAL A 241 9.99 -28.97 -26.38
N PRO A 242 9.32 -28.31 -27.37
CA PRO A 242 8.14 -28.87 -27.99
C PRO A 242 8.55 -30.22 -28.61
N MET A 243 7.98 -31.32 -28.12
CA MET A 243 8.09 -32.58 -28.85
C MET A 243 7.30 -32.39 -30.13
N ALA A 244 8.00 -32.39 -31.27
CA ALA A 244 7.37 -32.37 -32.58
C ALA A 244 6.41 -33.57 -32.67
N THR A 245 5.12 -33.28 -32.76
CA THR A 245 4.08 -34.26 -33.14
C THR A 245 3.89 -34.22 -34.63
#